data_AF-A0A9C8XG17-F1
#
_entry.id   AF-A0A9C8XG17-F1
#
_cell.length_a   1.000
_cell.length_b   1.000
_cell.length_c   1.000
_cell.angle_alpha   90.00
_cell.angle_beta   90.00
_cell.angle_gamma   90.00
#
_symmetry.space_group_name_H-M   'P 1'
#
loop_
_entity.id
_entity.type
_entity.pdbx_description
1 polymer ?
#
loop_
_entity_poly.entity_id
_entity_poly.type
_entity_poly.pdbx_seq_one_letter_code
_entity_poly.pdbx_strand_id
1 'polypeptide(L)'
;MSFIDIFSWFVLIVMVASFIGIFVFLGLWPAIVAKQRNHPQLEAIKVGSWVTLILGFALWPLVLVWAYTRPVTLSDESATLKQKIGELESRLARLENRGGKEA
;
A
#
# COMPACT_ATOMS: atom_id res chain seq x y z
N MET A 1 35.43 25.85 -27.31
CA MET A 1 34.52 24.70 -27.21
C MET A 1 33.92 24.50 -28.59
N SER A 2 34.15 23.35 -29.21
CA SER A 2 33.65 23.03 -30.54
C SER A 2 32.13 22.82 -30.48
N PHE A 3 31.42 23.03 -31.59
CA PHE A 3 29.96 22.79 -31.68
C PHE A 3 29.54 21.39 -31.20
N ILE A 4 30.37 20.39 -31.52
CA ILE A 4 30.21 18.99 -31.09
C ILE A 4 30.29 18.84 -29.56
N ASP A 5 31.10 19.64 -28.87
CA ASP A 5 31.20 19.58 -27.40
C ASP A 5 29.88 20.05 -26.76
N ILE A 6 29.32 21.13 -27.28
CA ILE A 6 28.03 21.68 -26.81
C ILE A 6 26.90 20.68 -27.07
N PHE A 7 26.85 20.09 -28.27
CA PHE A 7 25.85 19.08 -28.61
C PHE A 7 25.98 17.81 -27.75
N SER A 8 27.20 17.34 -27.52
CA SER A 8 27.47 16.16 -26.69
C SER A 8 27.04 16.40 -25.24
N TRP A 9 27.30 17.59 -24.69
CA TRP A 9 26.89 17.93 -23.33
C TRP A 9 25.37 18.00 -23.18
N PHE A 10 24.67 18.52 -24.19
CA PHE A 10 23.21 18.52 -24.23
C PHE A 10 22.64 17.09 -24.20
N VAL A 11 23.13 16.21 -25.07
CA VAL A 11 22.68 14.80 -25.11
C VAL A 11 22.99 14.10 -23.78
N LEU A 12 24.16 14.35 -23.20
CA LEU A 12 24.55 13.78 -21.92
C LEU A 12 23.59 14.22 -20.80
N ILE A 13 23.23 15.50 -20.73
CA ILE A 13 22.24 15.99 -19.75
C ILE A 13 20.89 15.33 -19.95
N VAL A 14 20.40 15.25 -21.19
CA VAL A 14 19.10 14.61 -21.49
C VAL A 14 19.13 13.13 -21.11
N MET A 15 20.22 12.43 -21.40
CA MET A 15 20.39 11.03 -21.05
C MET A 15 20.36 10.83 -19.52
N VAL A 16 21.10 11.65 -18.78
CA VAL A 16 21.13 11.59 -17.31
C VAL A 16 19.75 11.94 -16.72
N ALA A 17 19.10 12.98 -17.23
CA ALA A 17 17.77 13.38 -16.80
C ALA A 17 16.72 12.29 -17.06
N SER A 18 16.78 11.63 -18.22
CA SER A 18 15.90 10.51 -18.55
C SER A 18 16.15 9.32 -17.62
N PHE A 19 17.40 8.99 -17.32
CA PHE A 19 17.76 7.94 -16.38
C PHE A 19 17.20 8.21 -14.99
N ILE A 20 17.38 9.44 -14.47
CA ILE A 20 16.84 9.86 -13.17
C ILE A 20 15.31 9.80 -13.18
N GLY A 21 14.67 10.25 -14.26
CA GLY A 21 13.21 10.19 -14.42
C GLY A 21 12.68 8.77 -14.31
N ILE A 22 13.30 7.82 -15.01
CA ILE A 22 12.95 6.39 -14.93
C ILE A 22 13.19 5.86 -13.52
N PHE A 23 14.31 6.23 -12.89
CA PHE A 23 14.66 5.79 -11.55
C PHE A 23 13.61 6.22 -10.52
N VAL A 24 13.27 7.51 -10.52
CA VAL A 24 12.23 8.08 -9.65
C VAL A 24 10.87 7.44 -9.94
N PHE A 25 10.53 7.23 -11.21
CA PHE A 25 9.27 6.59 -11.59
C PHE A 25 9.15 5.16 -11.05
N LEU A 26 10.22 4.36 -11.15
CA LEU A 26 10.29 3.04 -10.51
C LEU A 26 10.12 3.16 -8.99
N GLY A 27 10.81 4.10 -8.34
CA GLY A 27 10.68 4.34 -6.90
C GLY A 27 9.25 4.63 -6.43
N LEU A 28 8.50 5.47 -7.15
CA LEU A 28 7.14 5.85 -6.75
C LEU A 28 6.07 4.81 -7.09
N TRP A 29 6.32 3.91 -8.03
CA TRP A 29 5.33 2.91 -8.48
C TRP A 29 4.66 2.09 -7.36
N PRO A 30 5.39 1.43 -6.44
CA PRO A 30 4.79 0.69 -5.32
C PRO A 30 3.97 1.58 -4.38
N ALA A 31 4.39 2.83 -4.16
CA ALA A 31 3.65 3.77 -3.33
C ALA A 31 2.31 4.17 -3.97
N ILE A 32 2.27 4.32 -5.30
CA ILE A 32 1.03 4.60 -6.05
C ILE A 32 0.08 3.40 -5.97
N VAL A 33 0.60 2.17 -6.12
CA VAL A 33 -0.20 0.93 -5.98
C VAL A 33 -0.78 0.80 -4.58
N ALA A 34 0.02 1.07 -3.54
CA ALA A 34 -0.44 1.06 -2.16
C ALA A 34 -1.52 2.13 -1.90
N LYS A 35 -1.39 3.32 -2.51
CA LYS A 35 -2.37 4.41 -2.42
C LYS A 35 -3.70 4.02 -3.05
N GLN A 36 -3.67 3.43 -4.24
CA GLN A 36 -4.87 2.98 -4.94
C GLN A 36 -5.61 1.86 -4.19
N ARG A 37 -4.87 1.06 -3.40
CA ARG A 37 -5.43 -0.06 -2.63
C ARG A 37 -5.86 0.31 -1.21
N ASN A 38 -5.74 1.58 -0.79
CA ASN A 38 -5.99 2.03 0.59
C ASN A 38 -5.25 1.16 1.64
N HIS A 39 -3.96 0.92 1.41
CA HIS A 39 -3.17 0.14 2.35
C HIS A 39 -2.96 0.93 3.66
N PRO A 40 -3.21 0.34 4.85
CA PRO A 40 -3.03 1.03 6.14
C PRO A 40 -1.56 1.39 6.41
N GLN A 41 -0.63 0.76 5.70
CA GLN A 41 0.82 0.98 5.80
C GLN A 41 1.39 1.71 4.58
N LEU A 42 0.64 2.69 4.04
CA LEU A 42 1.06 3.50 2.89
C LEU A 42 2.46 4.12 3.08
N GLU A 43 2.70 4.68 4.27
CA GLU A 43 3.96 5.37 4.58
C GLU A 43 5.15 4.40 4.65
N ALA A 44 4.95 3.19 5.16
CA ALA A 44 5.99 2.17 5.24
C ALA A 44 6.41 1.68 3.84
N ILE A 45 5.45 1.47 2.94
CA ILE A 45 5.72 1.08 1.54
C ILE A 45 6.41 2.22 0.79
N LYS A 46 5.99 3.48 1.03
CA LYS A 46 6.63 4.66 0.43
C LYS A 46 8.09 4.78 0.86
N VAL A 47 8.38 4.69 2.15
CA VAL A 47 9.77 4.74 2.65
C VAL A 47 10.55 3.51 2.18
N GLY A 48 9.95 2.32 2.24
CA GLY A 48 10.57 1.07 1.79
C GLY A 48 10.97 1.09 0.30
N SER A 49 10.16 1.71 -0.57
CA SER A 49 10.51 1.79 -1.99
C SER A 49 11.70 2.71 -2.24
N TRP A 50 11.78 3.86 -1.57
CA TRP A 50 12.92 4.77 -1.67
C TRP A 50 14.20 4.16 -1.07
N VAL A 51 14.07 3.47 0.08
CA VAL A 51 15.20 2.79 0.72
C VAL A 51 15.74 1.67 -0.16
N THR A 52 14.88 0.83 -0.74
CA THR A 52 15.33 -0.28 -1.60
C THR A 52 15.91 0.17 -2.94
N LEU A 53 15.46 1.31 -3.47
CA LEU A 53 16.04 1.93 -4.66
C LEU A 53 17.48 2.38 -4.44
N ILE A 54 17.78 2.95 -3.26
CA ILE A 54 19.12 3.40 -2.88
C ILE A 54 20.01 2.22 -2.48
N LEU A 55 19.45 1.22 -1.77
CA LEU A 55 20.23 0.18 -1.12
C LEU A 55 20.56 -1.02 -2.02
N GLY A 56 19.79 -1.28 -3.08
CA GLY A 56 20.06 -2.50 -3.86
C GLY A 56 19.43 -2.68 -5.21
N PHE A 57 18.46 -1.84 -5.65
CA PHE A 57 17.69 -1.96 -6.91
C PHE A 57 16.92 -3.29 -7.08
N ALA A 58 17.58 -4.43 -6.90
CA ALA A 58 17.05 -5.79 -6.82
C ALA A 58 16.05 -6.04 -5.68
N LEU A 59 16.07 -5.25 -4.59
CA LEU A 59 15.10 -5.36 -3.50
C LEU A 59 13.76 -4.64 -3.78
N TRP A 60 13.67 -3.87 -4.86
CA TRP A 60 12.44 -3.17 -5.24
C TRP A 60 11.22 -4.08 -5.47
N PRO A 61 11.30 -5.22 -6.21
CA PRO A 61 10.18 -6.14 -6.39
C PRO A 61 9.68 -6.76 -5.07
N LEU A 62 10.55 -6.92 -4.06
CA LEU A 62 10.14 -7.39 -2.73
C LEU A 62 9.18 -6.39 -2.06
N VAL A 63 9.43 -5.08 -2.17
CA VAL A 63 8.53 -4.04 -1.63
C VAL A 63 7.21 -4.01 -2.39
N LEU A 64 7.25 -4.22 -3.71
CA LEU A 64 6.04 -4.40 -4.52
C LEU A 64 5.21 -5.58 -3.99
N VAL A 65 5.79 -6.76 -3.81
CA VAL A 65 5.09 -7.93 -3.25
C VAL A 65 4.48 -7.60 -1.89
N TRP A 66 5.20 -6.86 -1.05
CA TRP A 66 4.72 -6.42 0.26
C TRP A 66 3.57 -5.40 0.18
N ALA A 67 3.52 -4.59 -0.87
CA ALA A 67 2.38 -3.72 -1.17
C ALA A 67 1.13 -4.49 -1.63
N TYR A 68 1.29 -5.72 -2.11
CA TYR A 68 0.17 -6.60 -2.49
C TYR A 68 -0.38 -7.42 -1.31
N THR A 69 0.38 -7.62 -0.24
CA THR A 69 -0.08 -8.34 0.95
C THR A 69 -0.95 -7.46 1.82
N ARG A 70 -2.27 -7.68 1.83
CA ARG A 70 -3.19 -6.98 2.74
C ARG A 70 -2.95 -7.42 4.19
N PRO A 71 -2.54 -6.53 5.11
CA PRO A 71 -2.53 -6.85 6.52
C PRO A 71 -3.98 -6.96 6.99
N VAL A 72 -4.29 -8.00 7.77
CA VAL A 72 -5.54 -8.07 8.53
C VAL A 72 -5.56 -6.86 9.46
N THR A 73 -6.44 -5.91 9.18
CA THR A 73 -6.56 -4.70 9.97
C THR A 73 -7.49 -4.93 11.15
N LEU A 74 -7.25 -4.22 12.25
CA LEU A 74 -8.15 -4.19 13.42
C LEU A 74 -9.61 -3.81 13.04
N SER A 75 -9.81 -3.17 11.88
CA SER A 75 -11.13 -2.92 11.30
C SER A 75 -11.91 -4.20 10.96
N ASP A 76 -11.24 -5.25 10.48
CA ASP A 76 -11.90 -6.51 10.10
C ASP A 76 -12.33 -7.28 11.35
N GLU A 77 -11.49 -7.27 12.38
CA GLU A 77 -11.82 -7.88 13.68
C GLU A 77 -12.99 -7.16 14.37
N SER A 78 -12.95 -5.82 14.41
CA SER A 78 -14.04 -5.02 14.98
C SER A 78 -15.36 -5.14 14.21
N ALA A 79 -15.33 -5.27 12.87
CA ALA A 79 -16.51 -5.54 12.06
C ALA A 79 -17.13 -6.90 12.41
N THR A 80 -16.29 -7.93 12.56
CA THR A 80 -16.71 -9.28 12.96
C THR A 80 -17.29 -9.31 14.38
N LEU A 81 -16.69 -8.55 15.31
CA LEU A 81 -17.19 -8.42 16.68
C LEU A 81 -18.56 -7.75 16.74
N LYS A 82 -18.77 -6.64 16.00
CA LYS A 82 -20.07 -5.97 15.92
C LYS A 82 -21.16 -6.88 15.36
N GLN A 83 -20.84 -7.68 14.34
CA GLN A 83 -21.77 -8.67 13.79
C GLN A 83 -22.18 -9.70 14.85
N LYS A 84 -21.22 -10.23 15.61
CA LYS A 84 -21.48 -11.19 16.70
C LYS A 84 -22.33 -10.59 17.81
N ILE A 85 -22.11 -9.32 18.17
CA ILE A 85 -22.91 -8.63 19.19
C ILE A 85 -24.37 -8.52 18.73
N GLY A 86 -24.63 -8.07 17.50
CA GLY A 86 -26.00 -7.98 16.97
C GLY A 86 -26.69 -9.35 16.86
N GLU A 87 -25.94 -10.41 16.55
CA GLU A 87 -26.45 -11.77 16.59
C GLU A 87 -26.86 -12.18 18.01
N LEU A 88 -26.01 -11.94 19.01
CA LEU A 88 -26.31 -12.28 20.41
C LEU A 88 -27.53 -11.52 20.94
N GLU A 89 -27.66 -10.23 20.61
CA GLU A 89 -28.85 -9.42 20.95
C GLU A 89 -30.12 -10.03 20.34
N SER A 90 -30.06 -10.44 19.07
CA SER A 90 -31.19 -11.10 18.40
C SER A 90 -31.58 -12.44 19.04
N ARG A 91 -30.59 -13.19 19.55
CA ARG A 91 -30.82 -14.45 20.28
C ARG A 91 -31.45 -14.20 21.64
N LEU A 92 -31.00 -13.16 22.36
CA LEU A 92 -31.59 -12.74 23.62
C LEU A 92 -33.07 -12.36 23.46
N ALA A 93 -33.41 -11.54 22.47
CA ALA A 93 -34.80 -11.17 22.19
C ALA A 93 -35.70 -12.38 21.87
N ARG A 94 -35.15 -13.42 21.21
CA ARG A 94 -35.87 -14.68 20.96
C ARG A 94 -36.09 -15.50 22.22
N LEU A 95 -35.10 -15.55 23.11
CA LEU A 95 -35.20 -16.28 24.37
C LEU A 95 -36.16 -15.58 25.34
N GLU A 96 -36.12 -14.25 25.40
CA GLU A 96 -37.02 -13.44 26.21
C GLU A 96 -38.49 -13.64 25.79
N ASN A 97 -38.79 -13.55 24.49
CA ASN A 97 -40.15 -13.78 23.96
C ASN A 97 -40.63 -15.24 24.11
N ARG A 98 -39.71 -16.21 24.21
CA ARG A 98 -40.06 -17.61 24.48
C ARG A 98 -40.35 -17.84 25.96
N GLY A 99 -39.53 -17.29 26.86
CA GLY A 99 -39.74 -17.38 28.31
C GLY A 99 -41.02 -16.68 28.77
N GLY A 100 -41.37 -15.54 28.16
CA GLY A 100 -42.61 -14.81 28.48
C GLY A 100 -43.91 -15.47 27.99
N LYS A 101 -43.83 -16.52 27.17
CA LYS A 101 -45.01 -17.32 26.75
C LYS A 101 -45.24 -18.56 27.62
N GLU A 102 -44.25 -18.93 28.43
CA GLU A 102 -44.28 -20.13 29.29
C GLU A 102 -44.52 -19.78 30.77
N ALA A 103 -44.64 -18.48 31.11
CA ALA A 103 -45.00 -17.96 32.44
C ALA A 103 -46.42 -17.36 32.42
#